data_AF-A0A081A364-F1
#
_entry.id   AF-A0A081A364-F1
#
_cell.length_a   1.000
_cell.length_b   1.000
_cell.length_c   1.000
_cell.angle_alpha   90.00
_cell.angle_beta   90.00
_cell.angle_gamma   90.00
#
_symmetry.space_group_name_H-M   'P 1'
#
loop_
_entity.id
_entity.type
_entity.pdbx_description
1 polymer ?
#
loop_
_entity_poly.entity_id
_entity_poly.type
_entity_poly.pdbx_seq_one_letter_code
_entity_poly.pdbx_strand_id
1 'polypeptide(L)'
;HATTANKWFEANPTESDTKLFSSALEDLTIYNPNIAEFICSRSVEALYKKAPSRGVTSYNFVVNGCLVRSEYVGRCFDSFFYPECGNFDVLITSGSKNKALEVKSIKVHKVKAKATKN
;
A
#
# COMPACT_ATOMS: atom_id res chain seq x y z
N HIS A 1 27.62 -10.03 -13.83
CA HIS A 1 26.32 -9.38 -14.03
C HIS A 1 25.62 -9.25 -12.68
N ALA A 2 25.57 -8.05 -12.10
CA ALA A 2 24.93 -7.80 -10.81
C ALA A 2 23.42 -7.56 -10.99
N THR A 3 22.64 -8.24 -10.16
CA THR A 3 21.18 -8.34 -10.11
C THR A 3 20.53 -7.01 -9.69
N THR A 4 20.17 -6.16 -10.65
CA THR A 4 19.41 -4.92 -10.42
C THR A 4 17.91 -5.16 -10.09
N ALA A 5 17.46 -6.42 -10.11
CA ALA A 5 16.04 -6.78 -10.07
C ALA A 5 15.36 -6.74 -8.68
N ASN A 6 16.04 -6.32 -7.60
CA ASN A 6 15.48 -6.37 -6.25
C ASN A 6 15.48 -5.03 -5.48
N LYS A 7 15.85 -3.93 -6.14
CA LYS A 7 15.87 -2.60 -5.50
C LYS A 7 14.51 -1.91 -5.66
N TRP A 8 13.97 -1.39 -4.57
CA TRP A 8 12.84 -0.46 -4.62
C TRP A 8 13.30 0.85 -5.26
N PHE A 9 12.49 1.39 -6.17
CA PHE A 9 12.67 2.72 -6.71
C PHE A 9 11.39 3.52 -6.51
N GLU A 10 11.54 4.79 -6.17
CA GLU A 10 10.42 5.72 -6.09
C GLU A 10 9.89 6.01 -7.49
N ALA A 11 8.58 6.06 -7.63
CA ALA A 11 7.89 6.35 -8.87
C ALA A 11 6.74 7.31 -8.58
N ASN A 12 6.46 8.21 -9.53
CA ASN A 12 5.26 9.02 -9.45
C ASN A 12 4.04 8.11 -9.68
N PRO A 13 3.02 8.13 -8.81
CA PRO A 13 1.82 7.34 -8.99
C PRO A 13 1.08 7.80 -10.25
N THR A 14 0.82 6.85 -11.15
CA THR A 14 -0.02 7.07 -12.34
C THR A 14 -1.49 6.80 -12.02
N GLU A 15 -2.41 7.24 -12.88
CA GLU A 15 -3.84 6.91 -12.73
C GLU A 15 -4.09 5.40 -12.65
N SER A 16 -3.36 4.61 -13.44
CA SER A 16 -3.41 3.15 -13.41
C SER A 16 -2.93 2.57 -12.08
N ASP A 17 -1.89 3.16 -11.48
CA ASP A 17 -1.40 2.73 -10.17
C ASP A 17 -2.42 3.05 -9.07
N THR A 18 -3.03 4.23 -9.11
CA THR A 18 -4.08 4.62 -8.16
C THR A 18 -5.31 3.72 -8.28
N LYS A 19 -5.76 3.41 -9.50
CA LYS A 19 -6.86 2.47 -9.75
C LYS A 19 -6.54 1.06 -9.23
N LEU A 20 -5.32 0.58 -9.47
CA LEU A 20 -4.86 -0.71 -8.95
C LEU A 20 -4.88 -0.71 -7.42
N PHE A 21 -4.40 0.36 -6.79
CA PHE A 21 -4.41 0.52 -5.35
C PHE A 21 -5.83 0.56 -4.75
N SER A 22 -6.72 1.38 -5.30
CA SER A 22 -8.13 1.45 -4.87
C SER A 22 -8.81 0.10 -4.99
N SER A 23 -8.68 -0.57 -6.15
CA SER A 23 -9.26 -1.90 -6.36
C SER A 23 -8.70 -2.93 -5.39
N ALA A 24 -7.40 -2.83 -5.06
CA ALA A 24 -6.77 -3.74 -4.11
C ALA A 24 -7.27 -3.55 -2.68
N LEU A 25 -7.50 -2.30 -2.25
CA LEU A 25 -7.99 -2.00 -0.92
C LEU A 25 -9.45 -2.43 -0.70
N GLU A 26 -10.27 -2.32 -1.75
CA GLU A 26 -11.71 -2.62 -1.67
C GLU A 26 -12.01 -4.12 -1.74
N ASP A 27 -11.10 -4.92 -2.27
CA ASP A 27 -11.25 -6.37 -2.39
C ASP A 27 -10.55 -7.12 -1.24
N LEU A 28 -11.31 -7.42 -0.18
CA LEU A 28 -10.80 -8.18 0.96
C LEU A 28 -10.41 -9.63 0.60
N THR A 29 -10.88 -10.17 -0.53
CA THR A 29 -10.59 -11.57 -0.92
C THR A 29 -9.13 -11.76 -1.34
N ILE A 30 -8.46 -10.67 -1.68
CA ILE A 30 -7.04 -10.67 -2.07
C ILE A 30 -6.09 -10.29 -0.94
N TYR A 31 -6.61 -10.06 0.27
CA TYR A 31 -5.78 -9.78 1.44
C TYR A 31 -5.10 -11.06 1.91
N ASN A 32 -3.82 -10.95 2.22
CA ASN A 32 -3.13 -12.02 2.91
C ASN A 32 -3.85 -12.30 4.25
N PRO A 33 -4.17 -13.57 4.59
CA PRO A 33 -4.95 -13.90 5.78
C PRO A 33 -4.26 -13.51 7.10
N ASN A 34 -2.98 -13.17 7.07
CA ASN A 34 -2.23 -12.69 8.23
C ASN A 34 -2.35 -11.17 8.46
N ILE A 35 -3.09 -10.44 7.61
CA ILE A 35 -3.35 -9.01 7.80
C ILE A 35 -4.47 -8.85 8.83
N ALA A 36 -4.14 -8.25 9.96
CA ALA A 36 -5.09 -7.91 11.02
C ALA A 36 -5.52 -6.43 10.99
N GLU A 37 -4.75 -5.58 10.31
CA GLU A 37 -4.99 -4.14 10.23
C GLU A 37 -5.62 -3.78 8.88
N PHE A 38 -6.71 -3.02 8.93
CA PHE A 38 -7.39 -2.50 7.75
C PHE A 38 -7.34 -0.97 7.76
N ILE A 39 -7.23 -0.37 6.59
CA ILE A 39 -7.22 1.09 6.45
C ILE A 39 -8.26 1.55 5.45
N CYS A 40 -8.76 2.75 5.67
CA CYS A 40 -9.29 3.57 4.60
C CYS A 40 -8.18 4.53 4.13
N SER A 41 -8.17 4.87 2.85
CA SER A 41 -7.21 5.78 2.23
C SER A 41 -7.83 7.14 1.96
N ARG A 42 -7.06 8.20 2.23
CA ARG A 42 -7.37 9.59 1.85
C ARG A 42 -6.58 10.04 0.63
N SER A 43 -5.27 9.81 0.66
CA SER A 43 -4.34 10.17 -0.42
C SER A 43 -3.17 9.19 -0.51
N VAL A 44 -2.60 9.06 -1.71
CA VAL A 44 -1.33 8.36 -1.94
C VAL A 44 -0.22 9.40 -1.89
N GLU A 45 0.67 9.29 -0.90
CA GLU A 45 1.77 10.22 -0.67
C GLU A 45 3.02 9.84 -1.48
N ALA A 46 3.29 8.55 -1.60
CA ALA A 46 4.42 8.04 -2.38
C ALA A 46 4.14 6.64 -2.93
N LEU A 47 4.84 6.29 -3.99
CA LEU A 47 4.80 4.96 -4.58
C LEU A 47 6.23 4.47 -4.82
N TYR A 48 6.55 3.31 -4.26
CA TYR A 48 7.76 2.59 -4.56
C TYR A 48 7.43 1.34 -5.36
N LYS A 49 8.20 1.07 -6.41
CA LYS A 49 8.04 -0.13 -7.24
C LYS A 49 9.29 -0.98 -7.19
N LYS A 50 9.14 -2.28 -7.37
CA LYS A 50 10.22 -3.18 -7.75
C LYS A 50 10.07 -3.58 -9.20
N ALA A 51 11.21 -3.70 -9.88
CA ALA A 51 11.24 -4.28 -11.21
C ALA A 51 10.58 -5.67 -11.18
N PRO A 52 9.79 -6.03 -12.21
CA PRO A 52 9.09 -7.30 -12.23
C PRO A 52 10.10 -8.46 -12.15
N SER A 53 9.91 -9.34 -11.18
CA SER A 53 10.72 -10.54 -11.00
C SER A 53 9.84 -11.75 -11.23
N ARG A 54 10.23 -12.61 -12.18
CA ARG A 54 9.45 -13.80 -12.59
C ARG A 54 7.98 -13.47 -12.92
N GLY A 55 7.76 -12.32 -13.56
CA GLY A 55 6.42 -11.85 -13.95
C GLY A 55 5.56 -11.33 -12.80
N VAL A 56 6.15 -11.03 -11.64
CA VAL A 56 5.48 -10.39 -10.50
C VAL A 56 6.07 -9.01 -10.27
N THR A 57 5.21 -7.99 -10.29
CA THR A 57 5.54 -6.61 -9.91
C THR A 57 5.13 -6.38 -8.46
N SER A 58 5.97 -5.69 -7.69
CA SER A 58 5.65 -5.28 -6.33
C SER A 58 5.54 -3.78 -6.24
N TYR A 59 4.53 -3.33 -5.49
CA TYR A 59 4.19 -1.93 -5.26
C TYR A 59 4.14 -1.71 -3.75
N ASN A 60 4.80 -0.69 -3.25
CA ASN A 60 4.65 -0.21 -1.88
C ASN A 60 4.10 1.21 -1.94
N PHE A 61 2.82 1.36 -1.61
CA PHE A 61 2.16 2.65 -1.54
C PHE A 61 2.32 3.19 -0.12
N VAL A 62 2.86 4.40 0.00
CA VAL A 62 2.76 5.18 1.23
C VAL A 62 1.49 6.00 1.13
N VAL A 63 0.53 5.73 2.00
CA VAL A 63 -0.79 6.37 1.93
C VAL A 63 -1.12 7.07 3.23
N ASN A 64 -1.68 8.26 3.12
CA ASN A 64 -2.34 8.88 4.24
C ASN A 64 -3.73 8.25 4.38
N GLY A 65 -4.02 7.72 5.56
CA GLY A 65 -5.23 6.97 5.80
C GLY A 65 -5.54 6.86 7.29
N CYS A 66 -6.53 6.05 7.62
CA CYS A 66 -6.90 5.77 8.99
C CYS A 66 -7.20 4.30 9.20
N LEU A 67 -6.89 3.77 10.38
CA LEU A 67 -7.27 2.42 10.78
C LEU A 67 -8.78 2.31 10.87
N VAL A 68 -9.30 1.21 10.35
CA VAL A 68 -10.73 0.90 10.28
C VAL A 68 -10.98 -0.59 10.50
N ARG A 69 -12.26 -0.94 10.63
CA ARG A 69 -12.70 -2.33 10.48
C ARG A 69 -12.75 -2.71 9.00
N SER A 70 -12.69 -4.00 8.71
CA SER A 70 -12.74 -4.53 7.34
C SER A 70 -13.95 -4.04 6.53
N GLU A 71 -15.07 -3.73 7.17
CA GLU A 71 -16.29 -3.22 6.52
C GLU A 71 -16.17 -1.77 5.98
N TYR A 72 -15.12 -1.03 6.39
CA TYR A 72 -14.91 0.38 5.99
C TYR A 72 -13.62 0.59 5.19
N VAL A 73 -13.06 -0.46 4.59
CA VAL A 73 -11.89 -0.36 3.71
C VAL A 73 -12.19 0.42 2.42
N GLY A 74 -11.13 0.87 1.76
CA GLY A 74 -11.25 1.64 0.52
C GLY A 74 -10.99 3.12 0.78
N ARG A 75 -11.96 3.99 0.51
CA ARG A 75 -11.82 5.44 0.68
C ARG A 75 -12.38 5.92 2.01
N CYS A 76 -11.66 6.78 2.72
CA CYS A 76 -12.18 7.40 3.95
C CYS A 76 -13.31 8.38 3.65
N PHE A 77 -14.29 8.46 4.54
CA PHE A 77 -15.35 9.47 4.51
C PHE A 77 -14.92 10.71 5.30
N ASP A 78 -14.87 11.88 4.68
CA ASP A 78 -14.46 13.12 5.34
C ASP A 78 -15.35 13.51 6.55
N SER A 79 -16.62 13.09 6.52
CA SER A 79 -17.59 13.32 7.59
C SER A 79 -17.47 12.34 8.77
N PHE A 80 -16.63 11.31 8.67
CA PHE A 80 -16.45 10.30 9.71
C PHE A 80 -15.23 10.62 10.58
N PHE A 81 -15.39 10.52 11.90
CA PHE A 81 -14.27 10.67 12.83
C PHE A 81 -13.50 9.36 12.95
N TYR A 82 -12.25 9.37 12.49
CA TYR A 82 -11.35 8.24 12.62
C TYR A 82 -10.35 8.51 13.75
N PRO A 83 -10.29 7.67 14.80
CA PRO A 83 -9.44 7.92 15.96
C PRO A 83 -7.95 7.74 15.66
N GLU A 84 -7.60 6.88 14.71
CA GLU A 84 -6.21 6.48 14.44
C GLU A 84 -5.86 6.71 12.96
N CYS A 85 -5.45 7.95 12.64
CA CYS A 85 -4.99 8.33 11.31
C CYS A 85 -3.48 8.51 11.26
N GLY A 86 -2.89 8.25 10.10
CA GLY A 86 -1.46 8.38 9.88
C GLY A 86 -1.07 7.98 8.47
N ASN A 87 0.21 7.77 8.28
CA ASN A 87 0.73 7.23 7.03
C ASN A 87 0.90 5.72 7.18
N PHE A 88 0.60 4.97 6.12
CA PHE A 88 0.69 3.51 6.09
C PHE A 88 1.46 3.06 4.85
N ASP A 89 2.30 2.05 5.01
CA ASP A 89 2.90 1.27 3.92
C ASP A 89 1.95 0.13 3.54
N VAL A 90 1.44 0.17 2.31
CA VAL A 90 0.59 -0.87 1.73
C VAL A 90 1.37 -1.59 0.64
N LEU A 91 1.76 -2.82 0.93
CA LEU A 91 2.51 -3.67 0.01
C LEU A 91 1.54 -4.50 -0.83
N ILE A 92 1.58 -4.31 -2.14
CA ILE A 92 0.76 -5.03 -3.11
C ILE A 92 1.68 -5.76 -4.09
N THR A 93 1.30 -6.97 -4.46
CA THR A 93 1.93 -7.70 -5.56
C THR A 93 0.93 -7.97 -6.67
N SER A 94 1.36 -7.83 -7.92
CA SER A 94 0.58 -8.17 -9.11
C SER A 94 1.38 -9.11 -9.99
N GLY A 95 0.81 -10.23 -10.42
CA GLY A 95 1.47 -11.21 -11.28
C GLY A 95 0.66 -11.59 -12.51
N SER A 96 1.30 -12.23 -13.49
CA SER A 96 0.61 -12.78 -14.66
C SER A 96 0.20 -14.25 -14.48
N LYS A 97 -0.93 -14.62 -15.09
CA LYS A 97 -1.43 -15.99 -15.36
C LYS A 97 -1.95 -16.85 -14.22
N ASN A 98 -1.71 -16.56 -12.93
CA ASN A 98 -2.37 -17.24 -11.80
C ASN A 98 -2.10 -16.60 -10.41
N LYS A 99 -1.38 -15.48 -10.38
CA LYS A 99 -1.14 -14.70 -9.15
C LYS A 99 -1.89 -13.39 -9.31
N ALA A 100 -3.17 -13.44 -8.98
CA ALA A 100 -4.02 -12.27 -8.90
C ALA A 100 -3.36 -11.22 -7.99
N LEU A 101 -3.80 -9.96 -8.13
CA LEU A 101 -3.46 -8.88 -7.21
C LEU A 101 -3.55 -9.41 -5.77
N GLU A 102 -2.56 -9.13 -4.92
CA GLU A 102 -2.55 -9.57 -3.52
C GLU A 102 -2.06 -8.42 -2.65
N VAL A 103 -2.83 -8.08 -1.61
CA VAL A 103 -2.36 -7.19 -0.54
C VAL A 103 -1.55 -8.02 0.43
N LYS A 104 -0.23 -7.80 0.46
CA LYS A 104 0.73 -8.55 1.27
C LYS A 104 0.78 -8.11 2.71
N SER A 105 0.72 -6.80 2.93
CA SER A 105 0.79 -6.22 4.26
C SER A 105 0.34 -4.78 4.26
N ILE A 106 -0.25 -4.37 5.37
CA ILE A 106 -0.50 -2.98 5.73
C ILE A 106 0.24 -2.74 7.04
N LYS A 107 1.03 -1.66 7.12
CA LYS A 107 1.81 -1.31 8.31
C LYS A 107 1.83 0.19 8.48
N VAL A 108 1.89 0.67 9.72
CA VAL A 108 2.16 2.08 9.99
C VAL A 108 3.50 2.47 9.37
N HIS A 109 3.47 3.52 8.53
CA HIS A 109 4.65 4.09 7.92
C HIS A 109 5.47 4.79 8.98
N LYS A 110 6.62 4.21 9.32
CA LYS A 110 7.55 4.79 10.27
C LYS A 110 8.29 5.93 9.59
N VAL A 111 7.77 7.15 9.74
CA VAL A 111 8.58 8.35 9.53
C VAL A 111 9.74 8.22 10.52
N LYS A 112 10.97 8.09 10.01
CA LYS A 112 12.15 8.21 10.87
C LYS A 112 12.02 9.56 11.55
N ALA A 113 11.78 9.58 12.86
CA ALA A 113 11.82 10.80 13.63
C ALA A 113 13.16 11.47 13.28
N LYS A 114 13.13 12.63 12.64
CA LYS A 114 14.33 13.47 12.55
C LYS A 114 14.75 13.65 14.00
N ALA A 115 15.91 13.13 14.36
CA ALA A 115 16.51 13.41 15.64
C ALA A 115 16.63 14.94 15.73
N THR A 116 15.74 15.58 16.47
CA THR A 116 15.86 16.99 16.82
C THR A 116 17.08 17.06 17.71
N LYS A 117 18.20 17.49 17.11
CA LYS A 117 19.43 17.77 17.83
C LYS A 117 19.15 19.05 18.63
N ASN A 118 18.87 18.90 19.92
CA ASN A 118 18.89 20.01 20.88
C ASN A 118 20.29 20.61 20.97
#